data_AF-A0A453PB81-F1
#
_entry.id   AF-A0A453PB81-F1
#
_cell.length_a   1.000
_cell.length_b   1.000
_cell.length_c   1.000
_cell.angle_alpha   90.00
_cell.angle_beta   90.00
_cell.angle_gamma   90.00
#
_symmetry.space_group_name_H-M   'P 1'
#
loop_
_entity.id
_entity.type
_entity.pdbx_description
1 polymer ?
#
loop_
_entity_poly.entity_id
_entity_poly.type
_entity_poly.pdbx_seq_one_letter_code
_entity_poly.pdbx_strand_id
1 'polypeptide(L)'
;MNSLLEVFEGGSLEMKVMEKVGCLKYSATQWESDKPDEYQRQIHYKFSRKLSPVGGEVTGTQLKSPMPNKKGWIIEEVMELQGVLLGDFFTLHIKYQIEDLAPKQKACSVQVYLGIEWSKTTRHQKRIEKNVLSSSSARLKEMFSLASKQLSHTR
;
A
#
# COMPACT_ATOMS: atom_id res chain seq x y z
N MET A 1 5.67 21.20 -2.74
CA MET A 1 4.23 20.97 -2.92
C MET A 1 4.03 19.54 -2.49
N ASN A 2 3.58 19.31 -1.25
CA ASN A 2 3.65 17.96 -0.69
C ASN A 2 2.42 17.19 -1.13
N SER A 3 2.61 16.37 -2.18
CA SER A 3 1.57 15.52 -2.73
C SER A 3 1.36 14.31 -1.82
N LEU A 4 0.15 13.77 -1.79
CA LEU A 4 -0.13 12.52 -1.10
C LEU A 4 0.69 11.35 -1.68
N LEU A 5 1.23 11.51 -2.88
CA LEU A 5 2.22 10.60 -3.48
C LEU A 5 3.48 10.43 -2.64
N GLU A 6 3.85 11.39 -1.77
CA GLU A 6 5.03 11.26 -0.89
C GLU A 6 4.98 10.02 0.03
N VAL A 7 3.81 9.43 0.22
CA VAL A 7 3.62 8.15 0.93
C VAL A 7 4.19 6.96 0.13
N PHE A 8 4.63 7.18 -1.11
CA PHE A 8 5.17 6.17 -2.01
C PHE A 8 6.54 6.55 -2.62
N GLU A 9 7.23 7.58 -2.11
CA GLU A 9 8.50 8.06 -2.71
C GLU A 9 9.77 7.65 -1.94
N GLY A 10 9.66 6.75 -0.96
CA GLY A 10 10.76 6.21 -0.16
C GLY A 10 11.29 7.17 0.90
N GLY A 11 10.62 8.31 1.09
CA GLY A 11 11.06 9.37 2.00
C GLY A 11 10.62 9.20 3.45
N SER A 12 10.93 10.19 4.29
CA SER A 12 10.64 10.14 5.72
C SER A 12 9.15 10.08 6.06
N LEU A 13 8.28 10.63 5.19
CA LEU A 13 6.83 10.57 5.37
C LEU A 13 6.35 9.13 5.28
N GLU A 14 6.67 8.44 4.18
CA GLU A 14 6.35 7.04 3.95
C GLU A 14 6.83 6.16 5.11
N MET A 15 8.11 6.25 5.49
CA MET A 15 8.67 5.45 6.58
C MET A 15 7.90 5.64 7.90
N LYS A 16 7.64 6.91 8.29
CA LYS A 16 6.94 7.24 9.54
C LYS A 16 5.48 6.78 9.52
N VAL A 17 4.79 6.93 8.40
CA VAL A 17 3.39 6.51 8.25
C VAL A 17 3.31 4.99 8.33
N MET A 18 4.17 4.27 7.60
CA MET A 18 4.20 2.81 7.57
C MET A 18 4.52 2.21 8.94
N GLU A 19 5.51 2.76 9.65
CA GLU A 19 5.82 2.32 11.02
C GLU A 19 4.64 2.53 11.97
N LYS A 20 3.96 3.68 11.90
CA LYS A 20 2.80 4.00 12.76
C LYS A 20 1.61 3.07 12.54
N VAL A 21 1.35 2.67 11.30
CA VAL A 21 0.28 1.70 11.01
C VAL A 21 0.68 0.26 11.30
N GLY A 22 1.88 0.03 11.85
CA GLY A 22 2.33 -1.27 12.32
C GLY A 22 3.12 -2.09 11.29
N CYS A 23 3.57 -1.48 10.19
CA CYS A 23 4.52 -2.07 9.25
C CYS A 23 5.94 -1.80 9.75
N LEU A 24 6.46 -2.70 10.60
CA LEU A 24 7.75 -2.55 11.26
C LEU A 24 8.90 -2.87 10.31
N LYS A 25 10.05 -2.20 10.52
CA LYS A 25 11.25 -2.36 9.67
C LYS A 25 10.92 -2.16 8.18
N TYR A 26 10.03 -1.20 7.91
CA TYR A 26 9.63 -0.88 6.54
C TYR A 26 10.84 -0.42 5.72
N SER A 27 10.95 -0.95 4.51
CA SER A 27 11.95 -0.57 3.53
C SER A 27 11.34 -0.60 2.14
N ALA A 28 11.82 0.29 1.28
CA ALA A 28 11.46 0.36 -0.13
C ALA A 28 12.72 0.62 -0.94
N THR A 29 12.85 -0.02 -2.09
CA THR A 29 13.88 0.34 -3.08
C THR A 29 13.50 1.67 -3.76
N GLN A 30 14.45 2.25 -4.49
CA GLN A 30 14.15 3.37 -5.38
C GLN A 30 13.20 2.90 -6.49
N TRP A 31 12.47 3.85 -7.07
CA TRP A 31 11.72 3.61 -8.31
C TRP A 31 12.70 3.43 -9.47
N GLU A 32 12.57 2.33 -10.19
CA GLU A 32 13.34 1.98 -11.39
C GLU A 32 12.39 1.90 -12.60
N SER A 33 12.88 2.14 -13.81
CA SER A 33 12.03 2.20 -15.01
C SER A 33 12.75 1.60 -16.21
N ASP A 34 12.16 0.54 -16.78
CA ASP A 34 12.61 -0.09 -18.03
C ASP A 34 11.78 0.37 -19.25
N LYS A 35 10.67 1.07 -19.01
CA LYS A 35 9.75 1.56 -20.04
C LYS A 35 9.31 2.99 -19.75
N PRO A 36 9.05 3.81 -20.77
CA PRO A 36 8.53 5.16 -20.56
C PRO A 36 7.29 5.17 -19.65
N ASP A 37 7.32 6.00 -18.62
CA ASP A 37 6.22 6.27 -17.69
C ASP A 37 5.74 5.07 -16.85
N GLU A 38 6.44 3.93 -16.86
CA GLU A 38 6.22 2.81 -15.92
C GLU A 38 7.42 2.69 -14.99
N TYR A 39 7.15 2.70 -13.68
CA TYR A 39 8.16 2.59 -12.64
C TYR A 39 7.87 1.40 -11.74
N GLN A 40 8.88 0.65 -11.35
CA GLN A 40 8.76 -0.48 -10.43
C GLN A 40 9.65 -0.26 -9.20
N ARG A 41 9.22 -0.75 -8.05
CA ARG A 41 10.07 -0.90 -6.87
C ARG A 41 9.66 -2.11 -6.03
N GLN A 42 10.54 -2.51 -5.12
CA GLN A 42 10.27 -3.53 -4.12
C GLN A 42 10.06 -2.89 -2.75
N ILE A 43 9.19 -3.48 -1.94
CA ILE A 43 8.98 -3.11 -0.55
C ILE A 43 9.08 -4.33 0.35
N HIS A 44 9.47 -4.10 1.61
CA HIS A 44 9.50 -5.15 2.63
C HIS A 44 9.18 -4.58 4.01
N TYR A 45 8.40 -5.34 4.79
CA TYR A 45 8.12 -5.02 6.19
C TYR A 45 7.66 -6.23 6.99
N LYS A 46 7.69 -6.11 8.32
CA LYS A 46 7.13 -7.10 9.24
C LYS A 46 5.87 -6.56 9.91
N PHE A 47 4.88 -7.42 10.12
CA PHE A 47 3.71 -7.03 10.90
C PHE A 47 4.07 -6.85 12.37
N SER A 48 3.61 -5.75 12.95
CA SER A 48 3.56 -5.62 14.41
C SER A 48 2.66 -6.69 15.02
N ARG A 49 2.91 -7.05 16.28
CA ARG A 49 2.05 -8.00 17.02
C ARG A 49 0.58 -7.55 17.13
N LYS A 50 0.33 -6.25 17.00
CA LYS A 50 -1.02 -5.68 16.98
C LYS A 50 -1.76 -6.01 15.69
N LEU A 51 -1.06 -5.96 14.55
CA LEU A 51 -1.62 -6.30 13.24
C LEU A 51 -1.74 -7.82 13.04
N SER A 52 -0.73 -8.56 13.49
CA SER A 52 -0.70 -10.01 13.41
C SER A 52 -0.08 -10.57 14.68
N PRO A 53 -0.87 -11.22 15.57
CA PRO A 53 -0.34 -11.80 16.80
C PRO A 53 0.75 -12.85 16.57
N VAL A 54 0.66 -13.57 15.44
CA VAL A 54 1.66 -14.56 15.00
C VAL A 54 2.86 -13.94 14.28
N GLY A 55 2.80 -12.64 14.00
CA GLY A 55 3.78 -11.93 13.21
C GLY A 55 3.61 -12.20 11.72
N GLY A 56 4.73 -12.37 11.03
CA GLY A 56 4.78 -12.49 9.57
C GLY A 56 5.35 -11.25 8.91
N GLU A 57 5.81 -11.45 7.69
CA GLU A 57 6.45 -10.44 6.88
C GLU A 57 5.85 -10.40 5.50
N VAL A 58 6.02 -9.24 4.88
CA VAL A 58 5.50 -8.93 3.56
C VAL A 58 6.68 -8.55 2.69
N THR A 59 6.70 -9.15 1.52
CA THR A 59 7.49 -8.67 0.38
C THR A 59 6.50 -8.25 -0.68
N GLY A 60 6.66 -7.06 -1.24
CA GLY A 60 5.72 -6.52 -2.22
C GLY A 60 6.44 -5.91 -3.41
N THR A 61 5.88 -6.13 -4.60
CA THR A 61 6.27 -5.38 -5.81
C THR A 61 5.23 -4.29 -6.05
N GLN A 62 5.70 -3.06 -6.24
CA GLN A 62 4.85 -1.94 -6.62
C GLN A 62 5.20 -1.48 -8.04
N LEU A 63 4.17 -1.26 -8.85
CA LEU A 63 4.22 -0.68 -10.19
C LEU A 63 3.50 0.67 -10.16
N LYS A 64 4.14 1.74 -10.62
CA LYS A 64 3.62 3.10 -10.69
C LYS A 64 3.53 3.55 -12.15
N SER A 65 2.37 4.06 -12.55
CA SER A 65 2.11 4.55 -13.90
C SER A 65 1.16 5.76 -13.88
N PRO A 66 1.19 6.65 -14.87
CA PRO A 66 0.25 7.76 -14.95
C PRO A 66 -1.17 7.24 -15.21
N MET A 67 -2.17 7.92 -14.65
CA MET A 67 -3.56 7.64 -15.01
C MET A 67 -3.83 7.94 -16.49
N PRO A 68 -4.77 7.23 -17.15
CA PRO A 68 -5.12 7.50 -18.55
C PRO A 68 -5.55 8.95 -18.83
N ASN A 69 -6.18 9.59 -17.84
CA ASN A 69 -6.61 10.99 -17.91
C ASN A 69 -5.47 12.00 -17.65
N LYS A 70 -4.25 11.53 -17.33
CA LYS A 70 -3.05 12.30 -16.98
C LYS A 70 -3.21 13.27 -15.79
N LYS A 71 -4.20 13.03 -14.92
CA LYS A 71 -4.49 13.87 -13.75
C LYS A 71 -4.08 13.20 -12.43
N GLY A 72 -3.16 12.24 -12.48
CA GLY A 72 -2.80 11.48 -11.31
C GLY A 72 -1.96 10.25 -11.62
N TRP A 73 -1.82 9.40 -10.62
CA TRP A 73 -1.02 8.19 -10.68
C TRP A 73 -1.82 6.98 -10.23
N ILE A 74 -1.49 5.85 -10.84
CA ILE A 74 -1.91 4.53 -10.43
C ILE A 74 -0.69 3.85 -9.81
N ILE A 75 -0.88 3.24 -8.64
CA ILE A 75 0.10 2.35 -8.03
C ILE A 75 -0.57 0.99 -7.86
N GLU A 76 -0.03 -0.03 -8.49
CA GLU A 76 -0.47 -1.42 -8.36
C GLU A 76 0.56 -2.18 -7.54
N GLU A 77 0.09 -2.91 -6.54
CA GLU A 77 0.92 -3.58 -5.56
C GLU A 77 0.51 -5.04 -5.43
N VAL A 78 1.47 -5.92 -5.58
CA VAL A 78 1.32 -7.36 -5.33
C VAL A 78 2.13 -7.71 -4.11
N MET A 79 1.47 -8.22 -3.07
CA MET A 79 2.09 -8.59 -1.79
C MET A 79 2.07 -10.11 -1.59
N GLU A 80 3.22 -10.64 -1.19
CA GLU A 80 3.39 -12.00 -0.73
C GLU A 80 3.55 -12.02 0.80
N LEU A 81 2.92 -12.99 1.46
CA LEU A 81 2.90 -13.11 2.92
C LEU A 81 3.72 -14.32 3.37
N GLN A 82 4.71 -14.08 4.22
CA GLN A 82 5.53 -15.13 4.82
C GLN A 82 5.33 -15.17 6.33
N GLY A 83 5.29 -16.36 6.92
CA GLY A 83 5.05 -16.52 8.37
C GLY A 83 3.65 -16.12 8.84
N VAL A 84 2.70 -15.96 7.92
CA VAL A 84 1.27 -15.78 8.19
C VAL A 84 0.56 -17.12 7.97
N LEU A 85 -0.40 -17.46 8.83
CA LEU A 85 -1.17 -18.70 8.70
C LEU A 85 -1.88 -18.75 7.34
N LEU A 86 -1.55 -19.76 6.53
CA LEU A 86 -2.04 -19.92 5.15
C LEU A 86 -1.67 -18.76 4.22
N GLY A 87 -0.62 -17.99 4.54
CA GLY A 87 -0.14 -16.88 3.71
C GLY A 87 0.37 -17.31 2.34
N ASP A 88 0.78 -18.58 2.19
CA ASP A 88 1.23 -19.19 0.93
C ASP A 88 0.07 -19.70 0.04
N PHE A 89 -1.18 -19.49 0.45
CA PHE A 89 -2.38 -19.89 -0.31
C PHE A 89 -2.91 -18.78 -1.21
N PHE A 90 -2.44 -17.54 -1.03
CA PHE A 90 -2.94 -16.38 -1.75
C PHE A 90 -1.91 -15.25 -1.82
N THR A 91 -2.05 -14.39 -2.83
CA THR A 91 -1.39 -13.09 -2.91
C THR A 91 -2.41 -11.99 -2.72
N LEU A 92 -1.98 -10.87 -2.12
CA LEU A 92 -2.82 -9.69 -1.95
C LEU A 92 -2.50 -8.68 -3.04
N HIS A 93 -3.53 -8.21 -3.74
CA HIS A 93 -3.42 -7.20 -4.79
C HIS A 93 -4.06 -5.91 -4.28
N ILE A 94 -3.31 -4.81 -4.33
CA ILE A 94 -3.81 -3.50 -3.96
C ILE A 94 -3.59 -2.54 -5.12
N LYS A 95 -4.63 -1.79 -5.47
CA LYS A 95 -4.52 -0.72 -6.47
C LYS A 95 -4.90 0.60 -5.84
N TYR A 96 -3.99 1.56 -5.92
CA TYR A 96 -4.19 2.94 -5.51
C TYR A 96 -4.38 3.80 -6.75
N GLN A 97 -5.43 4.60 -6.77
CA GLN A 97 -5.61 5.67 -7.75
C GLN A 97 -5.59 6.99 -7.00
N ILE A 98 -4.62 7.84 -7.32
CA ILE A 98 -4.41 9.12 -6.66
C ILE A 98 -4.59 10.19 -7.73
N GLU A 99 -5.72 10.88 -7.69
CA GLU A 99 -6.12 11.90 -8.67
C GLU A 99 -6.06 13.30 -8.06
N ASP A 100 -5.46 14.24 -8.76
CA ASP A 100 -5.46 15.65 -8.39
C ASP A 100 -6.76 16.33 -8.82
N LEU A 101 -7.59 16.71 -7.86
CA LEU A 101 -8.96 17.20 -8.12
C LEU A 101 -9.01 18.65 -8.62
N ALA A 102 -8.00 19.47 -8.30
CA ALA A 102 -7.70 20.74 -8.96
C ALA A 102 -6.39 21.34 -8.42
N PRO A 103 -5.47 21.84 -9.28
CA PRO A 103 -4.22 22.46 -8.83
C PRO A 103 -4.43 23.63 -7.86
N LYS A 104 -5.53 24.37 -8.01
CA LYS A 104 -5.87 25.53 -7.18
C LYS A 104 -6.41 25.17 -5.79
N GLN A 105 -6.91 23.95 -5.59
CA GLN A 105 -7.58 23.54 -4.34
C GLN A 105 -6.66 22.75 -3.41
N LYS A 106 -5.43 22.38 -3.83
CA LYS A 106 -4.50 21.52 -3.06
C LYS A 106 -5.22 20.29 -2.47
N ALA A 107 -6.09 19.67 -3.28
CA ALA A 107 -6.93 18.54 -2.91
C ALA A 107 -6.70 17.40 -3.89
N CYS A 108 -6.67 16.18 -3.37
CA CYS A 108 -6.58 14.95 -4.14
C CYS A 108 -7.67 13.97 -3.71
N SER A 109 -8.03 13.08 -4.62
CA SER A 109 -8.88 11.93 -4.39
C SER A 109 -8.02 10.69 -4.32
N VAL A 110 -8.32 9.79 -3.38
CA VAL A 110 -7.70 8.48 -3.32
C VAL A 110 -8.78 7.41 -3.38
N GLN A 111 -8.65 6.51 -4.36
CA GLN A 111 -9.44 5.29 -4.43
C GLN A 111 -8.50 4.11 -4.24
N VAL A 112 -8.91 3.16 -3.39
CA VAL A 112 -8.12 1.96 -3.09
C VAL A 112 -8.98 0.74 -3.36
N TYR A 113 -8.47 -0.16 -4.18
CA TYR A 113 -9.08 -1.44 -4.50
C TYR A 113 -8.25 -2.57 -3.90
N LEU A 114 -8.94 -3.54 -3.30
CA LEU A 114 -8.33 -4.70 -2.66
C LEU A 114 -8.81 -5.97 -3.36
N GLY A 115 -7.87 -6.83 -3.73
CA GLY A 115 -8.12 -8.13 -4.34
C GLY A 115 -7.30 -9.22 -3.68
N ILE A 116 -7.82 -10.45 -3.69
CA ILE A 116 -7.10 -11.65 -3.23
C ILE A 116 -7.06 -12.62 -4.39
N GLU A 117 -5.86 -13.01 -4.80
CA GLU A 117 -5.64 -14.04 -5.80
C GLU A 117 -5.29 -15.35 -5.08
N TRP A 118 -6.09 -16.39 -5.32
CA TRP A 118 -5.95 -17.69 -4.65
C TRP A 118 -5.08 -18.63 -5.48
N SER A 119 -3.93 -19.01 -4.93
CA SER A 119 -3.03 -20.00 -5.54
C SER A 119 -3.35 -21.44 -5.13
N LYS A 120 -4.01 -21.61 -3.96
CA LYS A 120 -4.38 -22.92 -3.40
C LYS A 120 -5.80 -22.89 -2.84
N THR A 121 -6.45 -24.05 -2.80
CA THR A 121 -7.80 -24.19 -2.23
C THR A 121 -7.75 -24.47 -0.72
N THR A 122 -8.73 -23.94 0.02
CA THR A 122 -8.88 -24.24 1.44
C THR A 122 -10.33 -24.05 1.87
N ARG A 123 -10.82 -24.89 2.79
CA ARG A 123 -12.15 -24.74 3.39
C ARG A 123 -12.31 -23.43 4.17
N HIS A 124 -11.21 -22.74 4.47
CA HIS A 124 -11.19 -21.51 5.26
C HIS A 124 -11.23 -20.22 4.41
N GLN A 125 -11.36 -20.33 3.08
CA GLN A 125 -11.25 -19.22 2.12
C GLN A 125 -12.10 -18.00 2.50
N LYS A 126 -13.41 -18.19 2.74
CA LYS A 126 -14.33 -17.10 3.13
C LYS A 126 -13.92 -16.38 4.42
N ARG A 127 -13.38 -17.11 5.40
CA ARG A 127 -12.93 -16.54 6.68
C ARG A 127 -11.65 -15.74 6.48
N ILE A 128 -10.72 -16.26 5.70
CA ILE A 128 -9.47 -15.58 5.36
C ILE A 128 -9.79 -14.30 4.59
N GLU A 129 -10.62 -14.36 3.55
CA GLU A 129 -11.05 -13.20 2.76
C GLU A 129 -11.63 -12.10 3.65
N LYS A 130 -12.60 -12.44 4.50
CA LYS A 130 -13.19 -11.46 5.44
C LYS A 130 -12.14 -10.83 6.35
N ASN A 131 -11.22 -11.62 6.90
CA ASN A 131 -10.19 -11.13 7.80
C ASN A 131 -9.16 -10.25 7.08
N VAL A 132 -8.69 -10.67 5.91
CA VAL A 132 -7.70 -9.95 5.10
C VAL A 132 -8.28 -8.63 4.61
N LEU A 133 -9.50 -8.63 4.07
CA LEU A 133 -10.14 -7.41 3.58
C LEU A 133 -10.42 -6.42 4.71
N SER A 134 -10.96 -6.88 5.85
CA SER A 134 -11.25 -5.99 6.98
C SER A 134 -9.99 -5.39 7.61
N SER A 135 -8.96 -6.21 7.86
CA SER A 135 -7.70 -5.76 8.43
C SER A 135 -6.93 -4.84 7.49
N SER A 136 -6.84 -5.19 6.20
CA SER A 136 -6.16 -4.36 5.20
C SER A 136 -6.88 -3.04 4.98
N SER A 137 -8.22 -3.05 4.88
CA SER A 137 -9.02 -1.83 4.74
C SER A 137 -8.84 -0.89 5.93
N ALA A 138 -8.86 -1.42 7.16
CA ALA A 138 -8.65 -0.62 8.37
C ALA A 138 -7.26 0.03 8.38
N ARG A 139 -6.21 -0.75 8.09
CA ARG A 139 -4.82 -0.27 8.04
C ARG A 139 -4.63 0.81 6.97
N LEU A 140 -5.18 0.62 5.78
CA LEU A 140 -5.08 1.57 4.66
C LEU A 140 -5.80 2.89 4.96
N LYS A 141 -6.96 2.84 5.60
CA LYS A 141 -7.66 4.05 6.06
C LYS A 141 -6.83 4.82 7.08
N GLU A 142 -6.21 4.12 8.03
CA GLU A 142 -5.31 4.74 9.01
C GLU A 142 -4.07 5.35 8.35
N MET A 143 -3.47 4.64 7.39
CA MET A 143 -2.31 5.09 6.61
C MET A 143 -2.57 6.44 5.94
N PHE A 144 -3.65 6.54 5.16
CA PHE A 144 -4.00 7.79 4.48
C PHE A 144 -4.47 8.88 5.45
N SER A 145 -5.12 8.54 6.56
CA SER A 145 -5.48 9.50 7.60
C SER A 145 -4.24 10.13 8.25
N LEU A 146 -3.23 9.32 8.57
CA LEU A 146 -1.97 9.80 9.15
C LEU A 146 -1.18 10.65 8.16
N ALA A 147 -1.09 10.21 6.90
CA ALA A 147 -0.42 10.96 5.84
C ALA A 147 -1.07 12.34 5.63
N SER A 148 -2.40 12.39 5.52
CA SER A 148 -3.15 13.63 5.36
C SER A 148 -2.89 14.61 6.51
N LYS A 149 -2.89 14.12 7.76
CA LYS A 149 -2.56 14.94 8.94
C LYS A 149 -1.14 15.50 8.86
N GLN A 150 -0.14 14.67 8.57
CA GLN A 150 1.26 15.12 8.49
C GLN A 150 1.49 16.14 7.37
N LEU A 151 0.84 15.96 6.22
CA LEU A 151 0.90 16.89 5.09
C LEU A 151 0.20 18.23 5.40
N SER A 152 -0.84 18.21 6.25
CA SER A 152 -1.53 19.43 6.69
C SER A 152 -0.73 20.26 7.70
N HIS A 153 0.06 19.61 8.57
CA HIS A 153 0.89 20.28 9.59
C HIS A 153 2.22 20.85 9.05
N THR A 154 2.62 20.48 7.83
CA THR A 154 3.83 20.99 7.16
C THR A 154 3.52 22.23 6.30
N ARG A 155 2.40 22.91 6.56
CA ARG A 155 1.92 24.10 5.83
C ARG A 155 2.15 25.38 6.61
#